data_AF-A0A1G7BAR7-F1
#
_entry.id   AF-A0A1G7BAR7-F1
#
_cell.length_a   1.000
_cell.length_b   1.000
_cell.length_c   1.000
_cell.angle_alpha   90.00
_cell.angle_beta   90.00
_cell.angle_gamma   90.00
#
_symmetry.space_group_name_H-M   'P 1'
#
loop_
_entity.id
_entity.type
_entity.pdbx_description
1 polymer ?
#
loop_
_entity_poly.entity_id
_entity_poly.type
_entity_poly.pdbx_seq_one_letter_code
_entity_poly.pdbx_strand_id
1 'polypeptide(L)'
;MNVTADPSQLEQCPVCKGPLVQNTGAGRRRLYCSAACRRRAQRNRQARRAPVATVQGPLGAEVAAEVRRLAQQLLDSEIRQEELATLLERVEVIRRELDIYTAAAVQDARHRGEKWEAVAKAAHVAPETARARWGPERVARMMDLHANDKGAAPARWRGSQPARLADIPEDTASAPNTDVVSPANQLASALTQLQVASGLTIREVAESTMLSPSFISRVLSGDRLPTWDLTCSLAVLFNADPAELRVLFEAAHGMTAHGRQPMAAAIAQLHAAVRGLHRAAKSPSAVRIEQLSSKAVTASQARRVLAGIDVPEWEVLAALVCALGGRPHDFKPLWEAVHYTFLMCDDPRLPEGTAYIAVPEEGP
;
A
#
# COMPACT_ATOMS: atom_id res chain seq x y z
N MET A 1 1.29 -71.71 -0.13
CA MET A 1 2.18 -70.89 -0.96
C MET A 1 1.50 -70.66 -2.30
N ASN A 2 1.06 -69.42 -2.53
CA ASN A 2 0.86 -68.77 -3.84
C ASN A 2 -0.01 -67.52 -3.59
N VAL A 3 0.65 -66.39 -3.33
CA VAL A 3 -0.01 -65.07 -3.37
C VAL A 3 0.26 -64.52 -4.77
N THR A 4 -0.75 -64.64 -5.61
CA THR A 4 -0.86 -63.98 -6.92
C THR A 4 -0.87 -62.47 -6.72
N ALA A 5 0.17 -61.78 -7.19
CA ALA A 5 0.19 -60.32 -7.28
C ALA A 5 -0.71 -59.87 -8.43
N ASP A 6 -1.69 -59.02 -8.12
CA ASP A 6 -2.61 -58.36 -9.06
C ASP A 6 -1.86 -57.29 -9.90
N PRO A 7 -1.81 -57.36 -11.24
CA PRO A 7 -0.98 -56.50 -12.08
C PRO A 7 -1.71 -55.25 -12.63
N SER A 8 -2.79 -54.76 -12.01
CA SER A 8 -3.76 -53.90 -12.69
C SER A 8 -3.91 -52.45 -12.16
N GLN A 9 -2.81 -51.76 -11.85
CA GLN A 9 -2.79 -50.29 -11.86
C GLN A 9 -1.77 -49.77 -12.88
N LEU A 10 -2.14 -49.84 -14.16
CA LEU A 10 -1.45 -49.12 -15.23
C LEU A 10 -1.67 -47.61 -15.01
N GLU A 11 -0.82 -46.98 -14.21
CA GLU A 11 -0.77 -45.53 -14.12
C GLU A 11 -0.58 -44.96 -15.55
N GLN A 12 -1.31 -43.91 -15.91
CA GLN A 12 -1.22 -43.31 -17.24
C GLN A 12 -0.37 -42.04 -17.18
N CYS A 13 0.44 -41.81 -18.20
CA CYS A 13 1.21 -40.58 -18.26
C CYS A 13 0.29 -39.37 -18.53
N PRO A 14 0.39 -38.27 -17.75
CA PRO A 14 -0.48 -37.09 -17.90
C PRO A 14 -0.26 -36.31 -19.21
N VAL A 15 0.75 -36.68 -20.02
CA VAL A 15 1.09 -36.01 -21.28
C VAL A 15 0.75 -36.87 -22.49
N CYS A 16 1.12 -38.15 -22.45
CA CYS A 16 0.98 -39.09 -23.58
C CYS A 16 -0.24 -40.00 -23.44
N LYS A 17 -0.86 -40.08 -22.26
CA LYS A 17 -1.88 -41.07 -21.84
C LYS A 17 -1.49 -42.54 -22.03
N GLY A 18 -0.26 -42.82 -22.46
CA GLY A 18 0.27 -44.17 -22.60
C GLY A 18 0.57 -44.84 -21.25
N PRO A 19 0.73 -46.17 -21.27
CA PRO A 19 0.97 -46.98 -20.07
C PRO A 19 2.30 -46.60 -19.41
N LEU A 20 2.29 -46.39 -18.10
CA LEU A 20 3.45 -46.05 -17.30
C LEU A 20 3.94 -47.31 -16.57
N VAL A 21 5.11 -47.81 -16.96
CA VAL A 21 5.76 -48.90 -16.23
C VAL A 21 6.50 -48.29 -15.03
N GLN A 22 6.03 -48.62 -13.82
CA GLN A 22 6.69 -48.25 -12.58
C GLN A 22 7.97 -49.07 -12.38
N ASN A 23 8.96 -48.48 -11.71
CA ASN A 23 10.16 -49.20 -11.33
C ASN A 23 9.85 -50.11 -10.13
N THR A 24 10.22 -51.39 -10.19
CA THR A 24 9.98 -52.39 -9.14
C THR A 24 11.03 -52.36 -8.02
N GLY A 25 11.30 -51.19 -7.44
CA GLY A 25 12.26 -51.03 -6.34
C GLY A 25 11.92 -49.86 -5.41
N ALA A 26 12.61 -49.76 -4.26
CA ALA A 26 12.41 -48.75 -3.21
C ALA A 26 12.91 -47.35 -3.63
N GLY A 27 12.34 -46.80 -4.71
CA GLY A 27 12.67 -45.49 -5.25
C GLY A 27 11.42 -44.71 -5.66
N ARG A 28 11.60 -43.40 -5.90
CA ARG A 28 10.52 -42.48 -6.27
C ARG A 28 9.79 -42.96 -7.54
N ARG A 29 8.46 -43.07 -7.46
CA ARG A 29 7.59 -43.47 -8.58
C ARG A 29 7.78 -42.57 -9.79
N ARG A 30 7.76 -43.15 -11.00
CA ARG A 30 7.85 -42.40 -12.25
C ARG A 30 6.54 -41.66 -12.47
N LEU A 31 6.61 -40.40 -12.92
CA LEU A 31 5.45 -39.57 -13.24
C LEU A 31 5.18 -39.44 -14.75
N TYR A 32 6.13 -39.86 -15.60
CA TYR A 32 6.07 -39.68 -17.06
C TYR A 32 6.58 -40.91 -17.80
N CYS A 33 5.93 -41.24 -18.93
CA CYS A 33 6.24 -42.42 -19.75
C CYS A 33 7.66 -42.35 -20.37
N SER A 34 8.19 -41.15 -20.60
CA SER A 34 9.52 -40.95 -21.18
C SER A 34 10.11 -39.58 -20.86
N ALA A 35 11.41 -39.40 -21.11
CA ALA A 35 12.09 -38.10 -21.04
C ALA A 35 11.49 -37.09 -22.04
N ALA A 36 10.96 -37.55 -23.18
CA ALA A 36 10.26 -36.69 -24.13
C ALA A 36 8.96 -36.12 -23.53
N CYS A 37 8.19 -36.95 -22.81
CA CYS A 37 6.97 -36.51 -22.15
C CYS A 37 7.25 -35.60 -20.95
N ARG A 38 8.35 -35.84 -20.22
CA ARG A 38 8.83 -34.91 -19.19
C ARG A 38 9.15 -33.53 -19.78
N ARG A 39 9.89 -33.47 -20.89
CA ARG A 39 10.21 -32.21 -21.58
C ARG A 39 8.98 -31.50 -22.13
N ARG A 40 7.97 -32.24 -22.61
CA ARG A 40 6.70 -31.67 -23.09
C ARG A 40 5.82 -31.15 -21.94
N ALA A 41 5.79 -31.84 -20.79
CA ALA A 41 5.14 -31.32 -19.58
C ALA A 41 5.80 -30.01 -19.10
N GLN A 42 7.14 -29.96 -19.10
CA GLN A 42 7.89 -28.78 -18.72
C GLN A 42 7.58 -27.59 -19.65
N ARG A 43 7.56 -27.81 -20.98
CA ARG A 43 7.18 -26.78 -21.95
C ARG A 43 5.75 -26.29 -21.76
N ASN A 44 4.79 -27.18 -21.52
CA ASN A 44 3.40 -26.79 -21.25
C ASN A 44 3.26 -25.99 -19.95
N ARG A 45 4.04 -26.32 -18.91
CA ARG A 45 4.08 -25.53 -17.66
C ARG A 45 4.68 -24.15 -17.87
N GLN A 46 5.72 -24.04 -18.70
CA GLN A 46 6.31 -22.76 -19.08
C GLN A 46 5.35 -21.92 -19.93
N ALA A 47 4.64 -22.54 -20.89
CA ALA A 47 3.64 -21.86 -21.70
C ALA A 47 2.44 -21.37 -20.88
N ARG A 48 2.02 -22.11 -19.85
CA ARG A 48 0.97 -21.68 -18.89
C ARG A 48 1.45 -20.62 -17.89
N ARG A 49 2.76 -20.51 -17.66
CA ARG A 49 3.38 -19.48 -16.81
C ARG A 49 3.80 -18.24 -17.60
N ALA A 50 3.74 -18.26 -18.93
CA ALA A 50 4.01 -17.08 -19.73
C ALA A 50 2.92 -16.04 -19.41
N PRO A 51 3.28 -14.85 -18.90
CA PRO A 51 2.31 -13.80 -18.63
C PRO A 51 1.60 -13.45 -19.93
N VAL A 52 0.27 -13.39 -19.88
CA VAL A 52 -0.55 -12.86 -20.96
C VAL A 52 -0.07 -11.44 -21.20
N ALA A 53 0.53 -11.19 -22.37
CA ALA A 53 0.94 -9.85 -22.76
C ALA A 53 -0.33 -9.00 -22.89
N THR A 54 -0.67 -8.27 -21.82
CA THR A 54 -1.61 -7.17 -21.87
C THR A 54 -1.07 -6.20 -22.90
N VAL A 55 -1.90 -5.89 -23.90
CA VAL A 55 -1.62 -4.86 -24.91
C VAL A 55 -1.56 -3.52 -24.17
N GLN A 56 -0.39 -3.18 -23.64
CA GLN A 56 -0.12 -1.85 -23.11
C GLN A 56 -0.23 -0.89 -24.30
N GLY A 57 -1.08 0.13 -24.16
CA GLY A 57 -1.13 1.24 -25.12
C GLY A 57 0.24 1.92 -25.24
N PRO A 58 0.42 2.87 -26.18
CA PRO A 58 1.72 3.52 -26.37
C PRO A 58 2.12 4.25 -25.07
N LEU A 59 3.06 3.64 -24.33
CA LEU A 59 3.52 4.10 -23.02
C LEU A 59 4.10 5.52 -23.12
N GLY A 60 4.68 5.86 -24.27
CA GLY A 60 5.21 7.19 -24.54
C GLY A 60 4.15 8.30 -24.52
N ALA A 61 2.89 8.02 -24.86
CA ALA A 61 1.83 9.03 -24.91
C ALA A 61 1.41 9.50 -23.50
N GLU A 62 1.36 8.57 -22.54
CA GLU A 62 1.01 8.88 -21.14
C GLU A 62 2.13 9.69 -20.48
N VAL A 63 3.39 9.30 -20.68
CA VAL A 63 4.54 10.04 -20.16
C VAL A 63 4.65 11.43 -20.80
N ALA A 64 4.38 11.56 -22.10
CA ALA A 64 4.37 12.87 -22.77
C ALA A 64 3.30 13.83 -22.22
N ALA A 65 2.13 13.32 -21.82
CA ALA A 65 1.10 14.13 -21.18
C ALA A 65 1.57 14.69 -19.82
N GLU A 66 2.35 13.91 -19.08
CA GLU A 66 2.93 14.35 -17.81
C GLU A 66 4.03 15.39 -18.00
N VAL A 67 4.92 15.21 -18.98
CA VAL A 67 5.94 16.22 -19.32
C VAL A 67 5.29 17.57 -19.61
N ARG A 68 4.19 17.58 -20.37
CA ARG A 68 3.42 18.81 -20.64
C ARG A 68 2.87 19.44 -19.36
N ARG A 69 2.34 18.62 -18.44
CA ARG A 69 1.81 19.09 -17.14
C ARG A 69 2.91 19.74 -16.30
N LEU A 70 4.08 19.11 -16.22
CA LEU A 70 5.23 19.63 -15.46
C LEU A 70 5.80 20.90 -16.07
N ALA A 71 5.89 20.98 -17.40
CA ALA A 71 6.33 22.18 -18.11
C ALA A 71 5.37 23.36 -17.86
N GLN A 72 4.06 23.13 -17.84
CA GLN A 72 3.08 24.16 -17.49
C GLN A 72 3.26 24.64 -16.04
N GLN A 73 3.53 23.73 -15.11
CA GLN A 73 3.78 24.11 -13.71
C GLN A 73 5.05 24.96 -13.55
N LEU A 74 6.11 24.68 -14.32
CA LEU A 74 7.31 25.51 -14.33
C LEU A 74 6.99 26.93 -14.84
N LEU A 75 6.22 27.05 -15.92
CA LEU A 75 5.79 28.34 -16.45
C LEU A 75 4.95 29.13 -15.42
N ASP A 76 4.01 28.46 -14.76
CA ASP A 76 3.18 29.09 -13.73
C ASP A 76 4.02 29.58 -12.54
N SER A 77 5.06 28.83 -12.15
CA SER A 77 6.02 29.22 -11.11
C SER A 77 6.87 30.42 -11.52
N GLU A 78 7.29 30.49 -12.78
CA GLU A 78 8.05 31.62 -13.32
C GLU A 78 7.20 32.90 -13.33
N ILE A 79 5.93 32.79 -13.74
CA ILE A 79 4.96 33.90 -13.73
C ILE A 79 4.72 34.41 -12.31
N ARG A 80 4.72 33.51 -11.32
CA ARG A 80 4.57 33.84 -9.89
C ARG A 80 5.86 34.32 -9.22
N GLN A 81 6.99 34.30 -9.93
CA GLN A 81 8.31 34.62 -9.41
C GLN A 81 8.66 33.80 -8.14
N GLU A 82 8.43 32.49 -8.19
CA GLU A 82 8.84 31.57 -7.12
C GLU A 82 10.38 31.56 -6.96
N GLU A 83 10.86 31.11 -5.80
CA GLU A 83 12.30 31.07 -5.49
C GLU A 83 13.08 30.16 -6.46
N LEU A 84 14.33 30.55 -6.75
CA LEU A 84 15.22 29.82 -7.67
C LEU A 84 15.37 28.34 -7.31
N ALA A 85 15.38 27.99 -6.03
CA ALA A 85 15.47 26.60 -5.57
C ALA A 85 14.29 25.75 -6.07
N THR A 86 13.07 26.29 -6.02
CA THR A 86 11.85 25.63 -6.50
C THR A 86 11.85 25.47 -8.02
N LEU A 87 12.35 26.48 -8.75
CA LEU A 87 12.49 26.41 -10.20
C LEU A 87 13.49 25.31 -10.61
N LEU A 88 14.64 25.22 -9.94
CA LEU A 88 15.65 24.18 -10.21
C LEU A 88 15.15 22.77 -9.88
N GLU A 89 14.39 22.60 -8.79
CA GLU A 89 13.78 21.32 -8.46
C GLU A 89 12.78 20.88 -9.54
N ARG A 90 11.93 21.81 -10.02
CA ARG A 90 10.96 21.52 -11.10
C ARG A 90 11.65 21.15 -12.40
N VAL A 91 12.74 21.83 -12.76
CA VAL A 91 13.55 21.49 -13.94
C VAL A 91 14.13 20.08 -13.82
N GLU A 92 14.63 19.70 -12.65
CA GLU A 92 15.19 18.36 -12.43
C GLU A 92 14.11 17.26 -12.53
N VAL A 93 12.89 17.53 -12.04
CA VAL A 93 11.74 16.63 -12.22
C VAL A 93 11.39 16.47 -13.71
N ILE A 94 11.36 17.55 -14.48
CA ILE A 94 11.12 17.51 -15.93
C ILE A 94 12.19 16.69 -16.64
N ARG A 95 13.48 16.85 -16.28
CA ARG A 95 14.58 16.08 -16.88
C ARG A 95 14.41 14.58 -16.68
N ARG A 96 14.07 14.16 -15.47
CA ARG A 96 13.81 12.74 -15.16
C ARG A 96 12.63 12.19 -15.95
N GLU A 97 11.55 12.96 -16.07
CA GLU A 97 10.38 12.57 -16.86
C GLU A 97 10.73 12.42 -18.36
N LEU A 98 11.60 13.28 -18.88
CA LEU A 98 12.08 13.21 -20.27
C LEU A 98 12.98 11.98 -20.53
N ASP A 99 13.81 11.59 -19.56
CA ASP A 99 14.62 10.36 -19.67
C ASP A 99 13.72 9.11 -19.73
N ILE A 100 12.66 9.10 -18.93
CA ILE A 100 11.63 8.04 -18.89
C ILE A 100 10.84 8.02 -20.20
N TYR A 101 10.43 9.18 -20.71
CA TYR A 101 9.79 9.31 -22.02
C TYR A 101 10.67 8.73 -23.13
N THR A 102 11.95 9.05 -23.13
CA THR A 102 12.90 8.53 -24.13
C THR A 102 12.93 7.00 -24.11
N ALA A 103 12.95 6.41 -22.92
CA ALA A 103 12.92 4.96 -22.79
C ALA A 103 11.58 4.34 -23.25
N ALA A 104 10.45 4.95 -22.89
CA ALA A 104 9.11 4.51 -23.31
C ALA A 104 8.94 4.61 -24.84
N ALA A 105 9.39 5.69 -25.45
CA ALA A 105 9.34 5.89 -26.91
C ALA A 105 10.19 4.86 -27.66
N VAL A 106 11.36 4.49 -27.12
CA VAL A 106 12.20 3.41 -27.67
C VAL A 106 11.48 2.06 -27.55
N GLN A 107 10.83 1.78 -26.43
CA GLN A 107 10.05 0.55 -26.26
C GLN A 107 8.85 0.48 -27.22
N ASP A 108 8.12 1.59 -27.42
CA ASP A 108 7.01 1.67 -28.38
C ASP A 108 7.49 1.48 -29.83
N ALA A 109 8.66 2.04 -30.20
CA ALA A 109 9.28 1.78 -31.51
C ALA A 109 9.67 0.30 -31.68
N ARG A 110 10.18 -0.33 -30.61
CA ARG A 110 10.52 -1.76 -30.62
C ARG A 110 9.29 -2.66 -30.73
N HIS A 111 8.17 -2.31 -30.07
CA HIS A 111 6.90 -3.02 -30.21
C HIS A 111 6.30 -2.89 -31.62
N ARG A 112 6.54 -1.77 -32.31
CA ARG A 112 6.18 -1.58 -33.73
C ARG A 112 7.10 -2.31 -34.71
N GLY A 113 8.12 -3.03 -34.21
CA GLY A 113 9.01 -3.88 -35.02
C GLY A 113 10.24 -3.16 -35.57
N GLU A 114 10.53 -1.92 -35.14
CA GLU A 114 11.72 -1.20 -35.59
C GLU A 114 13.00 -1.86 -35.08
N LYS A 115 14.01 -2.00 -35.95
CA LYS A 115 15.31 -2.59 -35.60
C LYS A 115 16.14 -1.63 -34.76
N TRP A 116 17.03 -2.18 -33.93
CA TRP A 116 17.96 -1.39 -33.09
C TRP A 116 18.82 -0.39 -33.86
N GLU A 117 19.13 -0.66 -35.14
CA GLU A 117 19.87 0.29 -36.00
C GLU A 117 19.08 1.58 -36.27
N ALA A 118 17.77 1.47 -36.48
CA ALA A 118 16.89 2.63 -36.71
C ALA A 118 16.73 3.46 -35.44
N VAL A 119 16.55 2.79 -34.29
CA VAL A 119 16.49 3.41 -32.96
C VAL A 119 17.80 4.13 -32.63
N ALA A 120 18.94 3.47 -32.86
CA ALA A 120 20.27 4.03 -32.61
C ALA A 120 20.55 5.27 -33.48
N LYS A 121 20.14 5.22 -34.75
CA LYS A 121 20.22 6.37 -35.67
C LYS A 121 19.34 7.54 -35.21
N ALA A 122 18.11 7.26 -34.78
CA ALA A 122 17.18 8.29 -34.28
C ALA A 122 17.63 8.91 -32.95
N ALA A 123 18.29 8.13 -32.09
CA ALA A 123 18.81 8.57 -30.79
C ALA A 123 20.27 9.06 -30.83
N HIS A 124 20.91 9.11 -32.01
CA HIS A 124 22.31 9.51 -32.20
C HIS A 124 23.32 8.74 -31.31
N VAL A 125 23.11 7.44 -31.11
CA VAL A 125 24.02 6.58 -30.32
C VAL A 125 24.43 5.32 -31.09
N ALA A 126 25.46 4.63 -30.61
CA ALA A 126 25.84 3.34 -31.16
C ALA A 126 24.76 2.27 -30.86
N PRO A 127 24.52 1.29 -31.76
CA PRO A 127 23.50 0.25 -31.58
C PRO A 127 23.69 -0.60 -30.32
N GLU A 128 24.93 -0.86 -29.91
CA GLU A 128 25.24 -1.60 -28.69
C GLU A 128 24.91 -0.78 -27.43
N THR A 129 25.23 0.51 -27.45
CA THR A 129 24.87 1.46 -26.38
C THR A 129 23.35 1.61 -26.27
N ALA A 130 22.64 1.63 -27.40
CA ALA A 130 21.17 1.67 -27.41
C ALA A 130 20.55 0.44 -26.74
N ARG A 131 21.07 -0.76 -27.02
CA ARG A 131 20.62 -2.00 -26.37
C ARG A 131 20.93 -2.03 -24.88
N ALA A 132 22.12 -1.58 -24.47
CA ALA A 132 22.52 -1.54 -23.07
C ALA A 132 21.70 -0.51 -22.25
N ARG A 133 21.35 0.61 -22.88
CA ARG A 133 20.62 1.70 -22.23
C ARG A 133 19.10 1.48 -22.21
N TRP A 134 18.51 0.95 -23.28
CA TRP A 134 17.06 0.81 -23.44
C TRP A 134 16.59 -0.63 -23.66
N GLY A 135 17.36 -1.62 -23.19
CA GLY A 135 16.96 -3.03 -23.25
C GLY A 135 15.57 -3.27 -22.62
N PRO A 136 14.78 -4.22 -23.16
CA PRO A 136 13.36 -4.37 -22.82
C PRO A 136 13.10 -4.62 -21.33
N GLU A 137 13.94 -5.41 -20.66
CA GLU A 137 13.84 -5.67 -19.22
C GLU A 137 14.16 -4.43 -18.38
N ARG A 138 15.09 -3.59 -18.84
CA ARG A 138 15.51 -2.37 -18.15
C ARG A 138 14.46 -1.27 -18.28
N VAL A 139 13.83 -1.15 -19.46
CA VAL A 139 12.76 -0.18 -19.68
C VAL A 139 11.49 -0.60 -18.95
N ALA A 140 11.08 -1.87 -19.00
CA ALA A 140 9.96 -2.37 -18.22
C ALA A 140 10.15 -2.09 -16.71
N ARG A 141 11.32 -2.41 -16.17
CA ARG A 141 11.67 -2.11 -14.77
C ARG A 141 11.68 -0.61 -14.46
N MET A 142 12.17 0.22 -15.37
CA MET A 142 12.17 1.67 -15.21
C MET A 142 10.75 2.26 -15.24
N MET A 143 9.83 1.69 -16.04
CA MET A 143 8.43 2.07 -16.04
C MET A 143 7.71 1.62 -14.77
N ASP A 144 8.00 0.41 -14.27
CA ASP A 144 7.46 -0.08 -12.99
C ASP A 144 7.93 0.80 -11.82
N LEU A 145 9.22 1.14 -11.79
CA LEU A 145 9.80 2.06 -10.81
C LEU A 145 9.18 3.46 -10.91
N HIS A 146 8.92 3.95 -12.12
CA HIS A 146 8.27 5.24 -12.33
C HIS A 146 6.81 5.26 -11.88
N ALA A 147 6.05 4.21 -12.20
CA ALA A 147 4.68 4.04 -11.73
C ALA A 147 4.63 3.98 -10.21
N ASN A 148 5.62 3.32 -9.58
CA ASN A 148 5.78 3.26 -8.13
C ASN A 148 6.17 4.61 -7.53
N ASP A 149 7.08 5.37 -8.15
CA ASP A 149 7.46 6.71 -7.70
C ASP A 149 6.31 7.73 -7.81
N LYS A 150 5.48 7.63 -8.86
CA LYS A 150 4.26 8.44 -9.00
C LYS A 150 3.15 8.01 -8.02
N GLY A 151 3.01 6.71 -7.75
CA GLY A 151 2.10 6.19 -6.74
C GLY A 151 2.52 6.51 -5.30
N ALA A 152 3.83 6.62 -5.07
CA ALA A 152 4.45 6.98 -3.79
C ALA A 152 4.75 8.49 -3.66
N ALA A 153 4.29 9.32 -4.61
CA ALA A 153 4.43 10.77 -4.53
C ALA A 153 3.77 11.30 -3.24
N PRO A 154 4.40 12.26 -2.54
CA PRO A 154 4.06 12.56 -1.16
C PRO A 154 2.64 13.10 -1.01
N ALA A 155 1.87 12.50 -0.09
CA ALA A 155 0.65 13.08 0.47
C ALA A 155 0.90 14.45 1.16
N ARG A 156 2.15 14.93 1.24
CA ARG A 156 2.52 16.24 1.79
C ARG A 156 2.10 17.44 0.92
N TRP A 157 1.57 17.25 -0.29
CA TRP A 157 1.04 18.35 -1.12
C TRP A 157 -0.48 18.52 -1.08
N ARG A 158 -1.16 17.95 -0.08
CA ARG A 158 -2.58 18.25 0.20
C ARG A 158 -2.84 18.73 1.63
N GLY A 159 -1.88 19.46 2.19
CA GLY A 159 -2.09 20.31 3.36
C GLY A 159 -1.84 21.75 2.98
N SER A 160 -2.90 22.49 2.66
CA SER A 160 -2.89 23.94 2.81
C SER A 160 -2.36 24.25 4.21
N GLN A 161 -1.17 24.82 4.32
CA GLN A 161 -0.79 25.48 5.57
C GLN A 161 -1.86 26.53 5.86
N PRO A 162 -2.53 26.52 7.03
CA PRO A 162 -3.23 27.71 7.45
C PRO A 162 -2.16 28.78 7.62
N ALA A 163 -2.30 29.86 6.87
CA ALA A 163 -1.51 31.07 7.02
C ALA A 163 -1.45 31.43 8.52
N ARG A 164 -0.25 31.37 9.10
CA ARG A 164 -0.03 31.99 10.41
C ARG A 164 0.00 33.49 10.18
N LEU A 165 -1.07 34.16 10.61
CA LEU A 165 -1.05 35.59 10.87
C LEU A 165 -0.03 35.88 12.00
N ALA A 166 0.90 36.79 11.69
CA ALA A 166 1.51 37.84 12.51
C ALA A 166 1.86 37.60 14.00
N ASP A 167 3.16 37.80 14.28
CA ASP A 167 3.79 38.55 15.38
C ASP A 167 3.20 38.54 16.79
N ILE A 168 3.94 37.96 17.75
CA ILE A 168 4.29 38.54 19.08
C ILE A 168 5.66 37.96 19.53
N PRO A 169 6.61 38.75 20.09
CA PRO A 169 7.97 38.31 20.41
C PRO A 169 8.15 37.71 21.81
N GLU A 170 9.16 36.84 21.89
CA GLU A 170 10.02 36.36 22.98
C GLU A 170 9.55 36.29 24.45
N ASP A 171 10.03 35.20 25.06
CA ASP A 171 10.35 34.96 26.46
C ASP A 171 9.26 34.32 27.33
N THR A 172 9.35 32.98 27.49
CA THR A 172 9.33 32.31 28.80
C THR A 172 9.50 30.79 28.66
N ALA A 173 10.53 30.29 29.35
CA ALA A 173 10.64 28.97 29.97
C ALA A 173 10.49 27.72 29.07
N SER A 174 11.65 27.12 28.77
CA SER A 174 11.80 25.73 28.34
C SER A 174 11.00 24.77 29.22
N ALA A 175 9.89 24.26 28.69
CA ALA A 175 9.31 22.99 29.10
C ALA A 175 9.98 21.86 28.29
N PRO A 176 10.16 20.65 28.87
CA PRO A 176 10.83 19.56 28.17
C PRO A 176 9.98 19.12 26.97
N ASN A 177 10.56 19.19 25.77
CA ASN A 177 10.02 18.57 24.57
C ASN A 177 9.91 17.05 24.82
N THR A 178 8.72 16.58 25.18
CA THR A 178 8.32 15.22 24.81
C THR A 178 8.12 15.22 23.30
N ASP A 179 9.22 15.00 22.56
CA ASP A 179 9.19 14.74 21.13
C ASP A 179 8.20 13.60 20.88
N VAL A 180 7.01 13.94 20.39
CA VAL A 180 6.06 12.96 19.88
C VAL A 180 6.73 12.30 18.69
N VAL A 181 7.34 11.13 18.91
CA VAL A 181 8.10 10.40 17.90
C VAL A 181 7.20 10.15 16.70
N SER A 182 7.50 10.81 15.58
CA SER A 182 6.74 10.68 14.33
C SER A 182 6.60 9.20 13.94
N PRO A 183 5.40 8.70 13.57
CA PRO A 183 5.20 7.32 13.12
C PRO A 183 6.14 6.90 11.97
N ALA A 184 6.51 7.85 11.10
CA ALA A 184 7.51 7.63 10.06
C ALA A 184 8.91 7.32 10.64
N ASN A 185 9.30 8.01 11.71
CA ASN A 185 10.57 7.78 12.39
C ASN A 185 10.57 6.46 13.17
N GLN A 186 9.42 6.00 13.66
CA GLN A 186 9.29 4.69 14.30
C GLN A 186 9.50 3.55 13.29
N LEU A 187 8.89 3.64 12.10
CA LEU A 187 9.14 2.68 11.02
C LEU A 187 10.60 2.69 10.57
N ALA A 188 11.18 3.88 10.39
CA ALA A 188 12.58 4.04 9.99
C ALA A 188 13.55 3.49 11.05
N SER A 189 13.27 3.71 12.33
CA SER A 189 14.03 3.14 13.45
C SER A 189 13.94 1.62 13.47
N ALA A 190 12.75 1.05 13.28
CA ALA A 190 12.58 -0.40 13.20
C ALA A 190 13.36 -1.02 12.04
N LEU A 191 13.28 -0.43 10.84
CA LEU A 191 14.05 -0.88 9.68
C LEU A 191 15.57 -0.74 9.90
N THR A 192 16.02 0.31 10.58
CA THR A 192 17.44 0.51 10.91
C THR A 192 17.92 -0.54 11.92
N GLN A 193 17.12 -0.85 12.95
CA GLN A 193 17.46 -1.90 13.92
C GLN A 193 17.54 -3.28 13.26
N LEU A 194 16.61 -3.60 12.36
CA LEU A 194 16.64 -4.83 11.57
C LEU A 194 17.87 -4.89 10.66
N GLN A 195 18.23 -3.78 10.02
CA GLN A 195 19.43 -3.70 9.20
C GLN A 195 20.70 -3.93 10.02
N VAL A 196 20.83 -3.29 11.19
CA VAL A 196 21.97 -3.49 12.10
C VAL A 196 22.04 -4.94 12.59
N ALA A 197 20.90 -5.54 12.96
CA ALA A 197 20.83 -6.93 13.40
C ALA A 197 21.20 -7.93 12.29
N SER A 198 20.86 -7.62 11.04
CA SER A 198 21.22 -8.44 9.87
C SER A 198 22.70 -8.37 9.49
N GLY A 199 23.43 -7.34 9.96
CA GLY A 199 24.83 -7.10 9.63
C GLY A 199 25.10 -6.61 8.19
N LEU A 200 24.06 -6.40 7.38
CA LEU A 200 24.20 -5.94 5.99
C LEU A 200 24.46 -4.44 5.93
N THR A 201 25.42 -3.99 5.12
CA THR A 201 25.69 -2.56 4.89
C THR A 201 24.65 -1.94 3.94
N ILE A 202 24.48 -0.62 3.99
CA ILE A 202 23.59 0.12 3.08
C ILE A 202 23.92 -0.16 1.60
N ARG A 203 25.20 -0.40 1.27
CA ARG A 203 25.63 -0.77 -0.10
C ARG A 203 25.16 -2.17 -0.49
N GLU A 204 25.31 -3.15 0.39
CA GLU A 204 24.86 -4.53 0.13
C GLU A 204 23.32 -4.61 0.05
N VAL A 205 22.62 -3.82 0.87
CA VAL A 205 21.16 -3.67 0.80
C VAL A 205 20.75 -3.02 -0.52
N ALA A 206 21.43 -1.96 -0.94
CA ALA A 206 21.21 -1.29 -2.22
C ALA A 206 21.46 -2.22 -3.42
N GLU A 207 22.52 -3.03 -3.37
CA GLU A 207 22.82 -4.04 -4.40
C GLU A 207 21.75 -5.15 -4.43
N SER A 208 21.34 -5.65 -3.27
CA SER A 208 20.34 -6.72 -3.14
C SER A 208 18.93 -6.27 -3.55
N THR A 209 18.61 -4.99 -3.31
CA THR A 209 17.31 -4.39 -3.69
C THR A 209 17.36 -3.68 -5.05
N MET A 210 18.53 -3.58 -5.68
CA MET A 210 18.80 -2.77 -6.89
C MET A 210 18.33 -1.31 -6.78
N LEU A 211 18.30 -0.76 -5.56
CA LEU A 211 17.99 0.64 -5.26
C LEU A 211 19.28 1.43 -5.06
N SER A 212 19.23 2.76 -5.16
CA SER A 212 20.42 3.56 -4.90
C SER A 212 20.76 3.57 -3.40
N PRO A 213 22.04 3.56 -3.02
CA PRO A 213 22.44 3.67 -1.61
C PRO A 213 21.87 4.91 -0.92
N SER A 214 21.77 6.03 -1.65
CA SER A 214 21.15 7.27 -1.16
C SER A 214 19.64 7.12 -0.93
N PHE A 215 18.94 6.31 -1.72
CA PHE A 215 17.52 6.02 -1.51
C PHE A 215 17.33 5.16 -0.25
N ILE A 216 18.12 4.09 -0.10
CA ILE A 216 18.07 3.24 1.09
C ILE A 216 18.39 4.05 2.35
N SER A 217 19.40 4.92 2.30
CA SER A 217 19.72 5.82 3.41
C SER A 217 18.52 6.71 3.79
N ARG A 218 17.83 7.33 2.82
CA ARG A 218 16.66 8.17 3.11
C ARG A 218 15.47 7.39 3.66
N VAL A 219 15.31 6.12 3.26
CA VAL A 219 14.29 5.23 3.83
C VAL A 219 14.63 4.88 5.29
N LEU A 220 15.87 4.51 5.57
CA LEU A 220 16.34 4.17 6.93
C LEU A 220 16.39 5.40 7.86
N SER A 221 16.61 6.60 7.32
CA SER A 221 16.55 7.86 8.08
C SER A 221 15.13 8.40 8.29
N GLY A 222 14.11 7.84 7.62
CA GLY A 222 12.72 8.31 7.72
C GLY A 222 12.38 9.52 6.84
N ASP A 223 13.34 10.03 6.08
CA ASP A 223 13.14 11.11 5.09
C ASP A 223 12.24 10.67 3.93
N ARG A 224 12.18 9.37 3.66
CA ARG A 224 11.33 8.77 2.61
C ARG A 224 10.56 7.58 3.14
N LEU A 225 9.25 7.57 2.90
CA LEU A 225 8.39 6.42 3.22
C LEU A 225 8.53 5.33 2.15
N PRO A 226 8.85 4.08 2.53
CA PRO A 226 8.87 2.95 1.60
C PRO A 226 7.45 2.48 1.27
N THR A 227 7.25 1.83 0.12
CA THR A 227 6.00 1.12 -0.19
C THR A 227 5.90 -0.18 0.60
N TRP A 228 4.71 -0.78 0.70
CA TRP A 228 4.52 -2.04 1.43
C TRP A 228 5.40 -3.17 0.86
N ASP A 229 5.47 -3.28 -0.47
CA ASP A 229 6.30 -4.29 -1.13
C ASP A 229 7.79 -4.11 -0.84
N LEU A 230 8.26 -2.86 -0.75
CA LEU A 230 9.64 -2.55 -0.36
C LEU A 230 9.86 -2.86 1.12
N THR A 231 8.91 -2.55 2.01
CA THR A 231 8.96 -2.91 3.42
C THR A 231 9.03 -4.43 3.61
N CYS A 232 8.22 -5.20 2.86
CA CYS A 232 8.28 -6.67 2.87
C CYS A 232 9.63 -7.18 2.35
N SER A 233 10.14 -6.60 1.25
CA SER A 233 11.43 -7.00 0.68
C SER A 233 12.59 -6.74 1.64
N LEU A 234 12.59 -5.60 2.32
CA LEU A 234 13.58 -5.26 3.34
C LEU A 234 13.46 -6.15 4.58
N ALA A 235 12.24 -6.42 5.07
CA ALA A 235 12.03 -7.33 6.19
C ALA A 235 12.57 -8.74 5.90
N VAL A 236 12.24 -9.30 4.73
CA VAL A 236 12.76 -10.61 4.30
C VAL A 236 14.28 -10.57 4.16
N LEU A 237 14.84 -9.50 3.59
CA LEU A 237 16.29 -9.33 3.44
C LEU A 237 17.00 -9.26 4.81
N PHE A 238 16.36 -8.65 5.81
CA PHE A 238 16.86 -8.56 7.18
C PHE A 238 16.50 -9.77 8.04
N ASN A 239 15.90 -10.81 7.44
CA ASN A 239 15.48 -12.05 8.12
C ASN A 239 14.44 -11.81 9.24
N ALA A 240 13.54 -10.84 9.03
CA ALA A 240 12.41 -10.51 9.90
C ALA A 240 11.07 -10.88 9.23
N ASP A 241 10.02 -11.06 10.03
CA ASP A 241 8.66 -11.25 9.51
C ASP A 241 8.08 -9.90 9.05
N PRO A 242 7.68 -9.74 7.76
CA PRO A 242 7.01 -8.54 7.30
C PRO A 242 5.77 -8.15 8.10
N ALA A 243 5.08 -9.13 8.71
CA ALA A 243 3.89 -8.87 9.52
C ALA A 243 4.19 -7.99 10.75
N GLU A 244 5.40 -8.09 11.33
CA GLU A 244 5.83 -7.28 12.49
C GLU A 244 5.88 -5.78 12.16
N LEU A 245 6.17 -5.43 10.91
CA LEU A 245 6.25 -4.05 10.45
C LEU A 245 4.91 -3.48 9.97
N ARG A 246 3.86 -4.30 9.89
CA ARG A 246 2.57 -3.91 9.28
C ARG A 246 1.93 -2.71 9.96
N VAL A 247 1.87 -2.75 11.29
CA VAL A 247 1.24 -1.68 12.10
C VAL A 247 2.04 -0.38 12.02
N LEU A 248 3.37 -0.48 12.05
CA LEU A 248 4.27 0.68 11.90
C LEU A 248 4.18 1.28 10.50
N PHE A 249 4.09 0.43 9.48
CA PHE A 249 3.88 0.84 8.09
C PHE A 249 2.56 1.57 7.91
N GLU A 250 1.47 1.00 8.42
CA GLU A 250 0.14 1.62 8.39
C GLU A 250 0.14 2.97 9.12
N ALA A 251 0.76 3.03 10.31
CA ALA A 251 0.88 4.27 11.07
C ALA A 251 1.72 5.34 10.34
N ALA A 252 2.84 4.97 9.73
CA ALA A 252 3.70 5.86 8.95
C ALA A 252 3.02 6.42 7.69
N HIS A 253 2.09 5.65 7.11
CA HIS A 253 1.29 6.05 5.93
C HIS A 253 -0.02 6.74 6.30
N GLY A 254 -0.27 7.03 7.58
CA GLY A 254 -1.53 7.62 8.05
C GLY A 254 -2.73 6.69 7.93
N MET A 255 -2.51 5.40 7.69
CA MET A 255 -3.51 4.34 7.72
C MET A 255 -3.69 3.79 9.13
N THR A 256 -3.58 4.65 10.15
CA THR A 256 -3.72 4.24 11.54
C THR A 256 -5.08 3.59 11.75
N ALA A 257 -5.09 2.31 12.13
CA ALA A 257 -6.22 1.74 12.84
C ALA A 257 -6.53 2.67 14.01
N HIS A 258 -7.80 3.05 14.17
CA HIS A 258 -8.25 3.98 15.20
C HIS A 258 -7.74 3.46 16.55
N GLY A 259 -6.69 4.09 17.08
CA GLY A 259 -6.19 3.79 18.41
C GLY A 259 -7.36 3.87 19.38
N ARG A 260 -7.35 3.01 20.41
CA ARG A 260 -8.36 2.92 21.47
C ARG A 260 -8.75 4.34 21.92
N GLN A 261 -9.84 4.88 21.39
CA GLN A 261 -10.24 6.23 21.75
C GLN A 261 -10.83 6.19 23.16
N PRO A 262 -10.59 7.20 23.99
CA PRO A 262 -11.31 7.36 25.24
C PRO A 262 -12.82 7.31 24.98
N MET A 263 -13.59 6.63 25.83
CA MET A 263 -15.04 6.49 25.68
C MET A 263 -15.74 7.81 25.36
N ALA A 264 -15.39 8.86 26.11
CA ALA A 264 -15.95 10.19 25.92
C ALA A 264 -15.68 10.77 24.51
N ALA A 265 -14.51 10.48 23.93
CA ALA A 265 -14.15 10.92 22.58
C ALA A 265 -14.92 10.15 21.50
N ALA A 266 -15.06 8.83 21.66
CA ALA A 266 -15.84 7.99 20.73
C ALA A 266 -17.33 8.39 20.71
N ILE A 267 -17.93 8.62 21.89
CA ILE A 267 -19.31 9.10 22.02
C ILE A 267 -19.45 10.49 21.38
N ALA A 268 -18.53 11.41 21.68
CA ALA A 268 -18.54 12.75 21.10
C ALA A 268 -18.43 12.73 19.57
N GLN A 269 -17.58 11.85 19.01
CA GLN A 269 -17.41 11.69 17.57
C GLN A 269 -18.68 11.15 16.90
N LEU A 270 -19.31 10.12 17.49
CA LEU A 270 -20.58 9.58 16.99
C LEU A 270 -21.68 10.66 16.99
N HIS A 271 -21.85 11.37 18.11
CA HIS A 271 -22.87 12.42 18.20
C HIS A 271 -22.56 13.61 17.26
N ALA A 272 -21.28 13.96 17.08
CA ALA A 272 -20.88 15.00 16.12
C ALA A 272 -21.23 14.60 14.68
N ALA A 273 -20.97 13.35 14.30
CA ALA A 273 -21.32 12.83 12.98
C ALA A 273 -22.84 12.84 12.75
N VAL A 274 -23.64 12.39 13.73
CA VAL A 274 -25.11 12.40 13.63
C VAL A 274 -25.66 13.83 13.56
N ARG A 275 -25.11 14.77 14.34
CA ARG A 275 -25.48 16.20 14.24
C ARG A 275 -25.08 16.81 12.89
N GLY A 276 -23.93 16.43 12.35
CA GLY A 276 -23.49 16.83 11.01
C GLY A 276 -24.48 16.37 9.94
N LEU A 277 -24.90 15.11 10.00
CA LEU A 277 -25.90 14.54 9.10
C LEU A 277 -27.27 15.21 9.25
N HIS A 278 -27.70 15.49 10.48
CA HIS A 278 -28.95 16.23 10.75
C HIS A 278 -28.94 17.63 10.12
N ARG A 279 -27.82 18.35 10.22
CA ARG A 279 -27.65 19.66 9.56
C ARG A 279 -27.64 19.54 8.03
N ALA A 280 -26.95 18.53 7.48
CA ALA A 280 -26.94 18.27 6.04
C ALA A 280 -28.34 17.96 5.49
N ALA A 281 -29.18 17.28 6.28
CA ALA A 281 -30.58 17.02 5.97
C ALA A 281 -31.51 18.25 6.12
N LYS A 282 -30.96 19.45 6.33
CA LYS A 282 -31.68 20.70 6.62
C LYS A 282 -32.46 20.67 7.93
N SER A 283 -31.95 19.96 8.93
CA SER A 283 -32.46 19.93 10.29
C SER A 283 -33.96 19.56 10.39
N PRO A 284 -34.38 18.39 9.89
CA PRO A 284 -35.78 17.96 9.98
C PRO A 284 -36.23 17.85 11.44
N SER A 285 -37.50 18.14 11.70
CA SER A 285 -38.07 18.03 13.04
C SER A 285 -38.11 16.57 13.52
N ALA A 286 -38.10 16.34 14.83
CA ALA A 286 -38.11 15.00 15.39
C ALA A 286 -39.34 14.16 14.96
N VAL A 287 -40.50 14.81 14.80
CA VAL A 287 -41.72 14.17 14.27
C VAL A 287 -41.56 13.79 12.80
N ARG A 288 -40.83 14.60 12.02
CA ARG A 288 -40.54 14.30 10.62
C ARG A 288 -39.57 13.12 10.50
N ILE A 289 -38.57 13.02 11.37
CA ILE A 289 -37.64 11.89 11.43
C ILE A 289 -38.40 10.58 11.77
N GLU A 290 -39.35 10.64 12.70
CA GLU A 290 -40.20 9.49 13.04
C GLU A 290 -41.03 9.01 11.83
N GLN A 291 -41.57 9.93 11.04
CA GLN A 291 -42.28 9.58 9.80
C GLN A 291 -41.33 8.99 8.75
N LEU A 292 -40.15 9.59 8.55
CA LEU A 292 -39.17 9.15 7.55
C LEU A 292 -38.52 7.80 7.90
N SER A 293 -38.40 7.49 9.20
CA SER A 293 -37.91 6.19 9.69
C SER A 293 -39.01 5.13 9.78
N SER A 294 -40.22 5.40 9.26
CA SER A 294 -41.38 4.48 9.37
C SER A 294 -41.68 4.06 10.82
N LYS A 295 -41.53 5.00 11.77
CA LYS A 295 -41.67 4.81 13.22
C LYS A 295 -40.64 3.89 13.88
N ALA A 296 -39.56 3.53 13.17
CA ALA A 296 -38.45 2.80 13.78
C ALA A 296 -37.69 3.65 14.82
N VAL A 297 -37.73 4.98 14.67
CA VAL A 297 -37.14 5.93 15.64
C VAL A 297 -38.23 6.87 16.13
N THR A 298 -38.54 6.84 17.42
CA THR A 298 -39.52 7.76 18.02
C THR A 298 -38.99 9.19 18.07
N ALA A 299 -39.89 10.19 18.02
CA ALA A 299 -39.47 11.60 18.13
C ALA A 299 -38.72 11.91 19.45
N SER A 300 -39.01 11.18 20.54
CA SER A 300 -38.28 11.36 21.80
C SER A 300 -36.86 10.80 21.73
N GLN A 301 -36.68 9.60 21.14
CA GLN A 301 -35.36 9.01 20.90
C GLN A 301 -34.53 9.89 19.96
N ALA A 302 -35.09 10.35 18.84
CA ALA A 302 -34.39 11.24 17.93
C ALA A 302 -33.87 12.51 18.64
N ARG A 303 -34.67 13.12 19.52
CA ARG A 303 -34.24 14.28 20.32
C ARG A 303 -33.09 13.96 21.26
N ARG A 304 -33.15 12.84 21.99
CA ARG A 304 -32.10 12.45 22.95
C ARG A 304 -30.77 12.16 22.26
N VAL A 305 -30.81 11.45 21.14
CA VAL A 305 -29.61 11.12 20.35
C VAL A 305 -28.98 12.39 19.75
N LEU A 306 -29.80 13.29 19.18
CA LEU A 306 -29.31 14.56 18.62
C LEU A 306 -28.75 15.52 19.69
N ALA A 307 -29.31 15.49 20.89
CA ALA A 307 -28.82 16.23 22.05
C ALA A 307 -27.53 15.62 22.65
N GLY A 308 -27.13 14.43 22.20
CA GLY A 308 -25.97 13.71 22.72
C GLY A 308 -26.18 13.11 24.11
N ILE A 309 -27.44 12.90 24.51
CA ILE A 309 -27.81 12.35 25.82
C ILE A 309 -27.76 10.82 25.80
N ASP A 310 -28.02 10.22 24.63
CA ASP A 310 -28.26 8.79 24.48
C ASP A 310 -27.45 8.23 23.31
N VAL A 311 -26.94 7.01 23.46
CA VAL A 311 -26.29 6.24 22.40
C VAL A 311 -27.22 5.08 22.05
N PRO A 312 -27.89 5.11 20.89
CA PRO A 312 -28.88 4.10 20.54
C PRO A 312 -28.21 2.80 20.10
N GLU A 313 -28.97 1.71 20.14
CA GLU A 313 -28.60 0.45 19.48
C GLU A 313 -28.43 0.64 17.97
N TRP A 314 -27.68 -0.28 17.35
CA TRP A 314 -27.30 -0.17 15.94
C TRP A 314 -28.50 -0.04 15.00
N GLU A 315 -29.55 -0.80 15.25
CA GLU A 315 -30.78 -0.84 14.45
C GLU A 315 -31.47 0.54 14.43
N VAL A 316 -31.54 1.17 15.61
CA VAL A 316 -32.14 2.49 15.80
C VAL A 316 -31.25 3.57 15.18
N LEU A 317 -29.93 3.46 15.32
CA LEU A 317 -28.98 4.38 14.68
C LEU A 317 -29.04 4.28 13.15
N ALA A 318 -29.07 3.07 12.60
CA ALA A 318 -29.13 2.83 11.16
C ALA A 318 -30.43 3.40 10.56
N ALA A 319 -31.57 3.19 11.23
CA ALA A 319 -32.84 3.77 10.84
C ALA A 319 -32.83 5.31 10.89
N LEU A 320 -32.20 5.90 11.90
CA LEU A 320 -32.01 7.35 12.02
C LEU A 320 -31.14 7.90 10.86
N VAL A 321 -30.02 7.24 10.57
CA VAL A 321 -29.09 7.63 9.49
C VAL A 321 -29.79 7.55 8.14
N CYS A 322 -30.52 6.46 7.86
CA CYS A 322 -31.33 6.32 6.65
C CYS A 322 -32.38 7.43 6.52
N ALA A 323 -33.10 7.74 7.60
CA ALA A 323 -34.13 8.77 7.61
C ALA A 323 -33.58 10.19 7.35
N LEU A 324 -32.31 10.43 7.70
CA LEU A 324 -31.58 11.67 7.43
C LEU A 324 -30.88 11.68 6.06
N GLY A 325 -31.02 10.63 5.25
CA GLY A 325 -30.42 10.52 3.92
C GLY A 325 -28.94 10.12 3.92
N GLY A 326 -28.42 9.67 5.06
CA GLY A 326 -27.08 9.12 5.17
C GLY A 326 -27.04 7.62 4.83
N ARG A 327 -25.84 7.08 4.68
CA ARG A 327 -25.61 5.65 4.48
C ARG A 327 -25.20 5.01 5.80
N PRO A 328 -25.91 3.97 6.29
CA PRO A 328 -25.58 3.34 7.57
C PRO A 328 -24.12 2.83 7.64
N HIS A 329 -23.57 2.29 6.56
CA HIS A 329 -22.22 1.75 6.56
C HIS A 329 -21.13 2.77 6.94
N ASP A 330 -21.34 4.06 6.69
CA ASP A 330 -20.39 5.12 7.07
C ASP A 330 -20.38 5.36 8.59
N PHE A 331 -21.47 5.01 9.28
CA PHE A 331 -21.66 5.22 10.73
C PHE A 331 -21.40 3.95 11.55
N LYS A 332 -21.36 2.78 10.92
CA LYS A 332 -21.11 1.51 11.60
C LYS A 332 -19.76 1.48 12.34
N PRO A 333 -18.63 1.94 11.76
CA PRO A 333 -17.36 1.97 12.48
C PRO A 333 -17.38 2.90 13.71
N LEU A 334 -18.13 4.01 13.65
CA LEU A 334 -18.27 4.95 14.77
C LEU A 334 -19.10 4.35 15.91
N TRP A 335 -20.16 3.62 15.57
CA TRP A 335 -20.96 2.90 16.55
C TRP A 335 -20.19 1.73 17.18
N GLU A 336 -19.46 0.96 16.38
CA GLU A 336 -18.60 -0.12 16.84
C GLU A 336 -17.48 0.39 17.77
N ALA A 337 -16.91 1.57 17.50
CA ALA A 337 -15.91 2.18 18.38
C ALA A 337 -16.48 2.53 19.77
N VAL A 338 -17.72 3.00 19.86
CA VAL A 338 -18.41 3.25 21.13
C VAL A 338 -18.76 1.94 21.82
N HIS A 339 -19.33 0.98 21.08
CA HIS A 339 -19.75 -0.31 21.63
C HIS A 339 -18.56 -1.16 22.12
N TYR A 340 -17.46 -1.16 21.37
CA TYR A 340 -16.22 -1.83 21.76
C TYR A 340 -15.60 -1.20 23.01
N THR A 341 -15.60 0.13 23.12
CA THR A 341 -15.14 0.80 24.34
C THR A 341 -16.05 0.49 25.53
N PHE A 342 -17.36 0.33 25.32
CA PHE A 342 -18.32 -0.06 26.36
C PHE A 342 -18.03 -1.47 26.90
N LEU A 343 -17.88 -2.43 25.99
CA LEU A 343 -17.52 -3.81 26.33
C LEU A 343 -16.17 -3.91 27.05
N MET A 344 -15.22 -3.03 26.74
CA MET A 344 -13.89 -3.02 27.37
C MET A 344 -13.85 -2.27 28.72
N CYS A 345 -14.78 -1.35 28.98
CA CYS A 345 -14.95 -0.70 30.30
C CYS A 345 -15.71 -1.60 31.29
N ASP A 346 -16.54 -2.51 30.81
CA ASP A 346 -17.36 -3.42 31.63
C ASP A 346 -16.73 -4.83 31.80
N ASP A 347 -15.46 -5.05 31.42
CA ASP A 347 -14.79 -6.34 31.66
C ASP A 347 -14.15 -6.38 33.07
N PRO A 348 -14.74 -7.10 34.05
CA PRO A 348 -14.19 -7.20 35.40
C PRO A 348 -12.85 -7.95 35.48
N ARG A 349 -12.35 -8.52 34.35
CA ARG A 349 -11.06 -9.23 34.31
C ARG A 349 -9.86 -8.34 34.00
N LEU A 350 -10.08 -7.06 33.72
CA LEU A 350 -9.01 -6.12 33.40
C LEU A 350 -9.02 -4.98 34.43
N PRO A 351 -8.51 -5.19 35.66
CA PRO A 351 -8.11 -4.07 36.47
C PRO A 351 -7.02 -3.31 35.69
N GLU A 352 -7.12 -1.99 35.72
CA GLU A 352 -6.26 -1.01 35.06
C GLU A 352 -4.91 -1.56 34.58
N GLY A 353 -4.80 -1.76 33.27
CA GLY A 353 -3.53 -1.86 32.57
C GLY A 353 -2.58 -2.96 33.05
N THR A 354 -2.80 -4.21 32.65
CA THR A 354 -1.79 -5.09 32.03
C THR A 354 -2.35 -6.50 31.92
N ALA A 355 -2.75 -6.91 30.71
CA ALA A 355 -2.86 -8.33 30.41
C ALA A 355 -1.44 -8.85 30.15
N TYR A 356 -0.79 -9.38 31.19
CA TYR A 356 0.40 -10.21 31.00
C TYR A 356 -0.04 -11.48 30.27
N ILE A 357 0.24 -11.56 28.97
CA ILE A 357 0.27 -12.83 28.26
C ILE A 357 1.49 -13.57 28.83
N ALA A 358 1.25 -14.57 29.67
CA ALA A 358 2.31 -15.45 30.15
C ALA A 358 2.90 -16.19 28.93
N VAL A 359 4.08 -15.75 28.50
CA VAL A 359 4.90 -16.53 27.57
C VAL A 359 5.45 -17.72 28.37
N PRO A 360 5.20 -18.97 27.96
CA PRO A 360 5.79 -20.11 28.64
C PRO A 360 7.30 -20.05 28.42
N GLU A 361 8.07 -19.95 29.49
CA GLU A 361 9.52 -20.15 29.44
C GLU A 361 9.77 -21.59 29.00
N GLU A 362 10.23 -21.77 27.76
CA GLU A 362 10.88 -23.02 27.35
C GLU A 362 12.21 -23.10 28.10
N GLY A 363 12.25 -23.96 29.11
CA GLY A 363 13.47 -24.34 29.82
C GLY A 363 14.45 -25.14 28.94
N PRO A 364 15.72 -25.25 29.39
CA PRO A 364 16.90 -25.54 28.56
C PRO A 364 16.96 -26.93 27.92
#